data_AF-A0A9P0CAX4-F1
#
_entry.id   AF-A0A9P0CAX4-F1
#
_cell.length_a   1.000
_cell.length_b   1.000
_cell.length_c   1.000
_cell.angle_alpha   90.00
_cell.angle_beta   90.00
_cell.angle_gamma   90.00
#
_symmetry.space_group_name_H-M   'P 1'
#
loop_
_entity.id
_entity.type
_entity.pdbx_description
1 polymer ?
#
loop_
_entity_poly.entity_id
_entity_poly.type
_entity_poly.pdbx_seq_one_letter_code
_entity_poly.pdbx_strand_id
1 'polypeptide(L)'
;MGKSDKKIISQKSEAGTNLVGKFTQSVRRIVQDVKDEGTASGLTKEELIEMNERFRAVRVRLEESYDIAKKSLVGLMAKYGESKSTRNVFQRYTLLKVMIKEVIRLETQYWTLVEIPRQEKQETVPAFVLRACTIMEKTQKSGEGVKTAAKLAEEEEKKKERLERLQDMTTAQIEAENTQMTNDLYRLLKKYTGLRNLIRKLKSEYVSSKMYPIFPRYTILKDLIKAIMHHPDYMEVCHEVAPV
;
A
#
# COMPACT_ATOMS: atom_id res chain seq x y z
N MET A 1 -68.00 4.84 4.67
CA MET A 1 -67.26 5.29 5.87
C MET A 1 -65.77 5.04 5.61
N GLY A 2 -65.00 6.12 5.57
CA GLY A 2 -63.66 6.16 4.97
C GLY A 2 -62.52 5.98 5.98
N LYS A 3 -61.49 5.31 5.47
CA LYS A 3 -60.03 5.45 5.68
C LYS A 3 -59.50 5.76 7.10
N SER A 4 -58.76 4.79 7.62
CA SER A 4 -57.86 4.87 8.76
C SER A 4 -56.55 5.57 8.37
N ASP A 5 -56.24 6.73 8.98
CA ASP A 5 -54.94 7.39 8.88
C ASP A 5 -54.10 7.13 10.14
N LYS A 6 -53.11 6.21 10.02
CA LYS A 6 -52.01 6.07 10.98
C LYS A 6 -50.90 7.06 10.61
N LYS A 7 -50.64 8.01 11.51
CA LYS A 7 -49.48 8.94 11.47
C LYS A 7 -48.17 8.17 11.29
N ILE A 8 -47.49 8.46 10.18
CA ILE A 8 -46.10 8.07 9.91
C ILE A 8 -45.18 8.99 10.72
N ILE A 9 -44.50 8.43 11.72
CA ILE A 9 -43.34 9.07 12.36
C ILE A 9 -42.14 8.73 11.48
N SER A 10 -41.66 9.72 10.73
CA SER A 10 -40.40 9.65 9.98
C SER A 10 -39.24 9.76 10.97
N GLN A 11 -38.65 8.62 11.35
CA GLN A 11 -37.34 8.58 11.99
C GLN A 11 -36.29 8.88 10.93
N LYS A 12 -35.77 10.11 10.97
CA LYS A 12 -34.59 10.56 10.25
C LYS A 12 -33.39 9.80 10.82
N SER A 13 -32.90 8.78 10.11
CA SER A 13 -31.67 8.10 10.50
C SER A 13 -30.49 9.03 10.25
N GLU A 14 -29.84 9.45 11.33
CA GLU A 14 -28.52 10.05 11.28
C GLU A 14 -27.56 9.05 10.62
N ALA A 15 -26.98 9.45 9.50
CA ALA A 15 -25.92 8.73 8.82
C ALA A 15 -24.63 8.84 9.66
N GLY A 16 -24.62 8.13 10.79
CA GLY A 16 -23.41 7.81 11.53
C GLY A 16 -22.47 7.03 10.62
N THR A 17 -21.31 7.61 10.35
CA THR A 17 -20.29 7.04 9.49
C THR A 17 -19.72 5.77 10.13
N ASN A 18 -20.20 4.61 9.69
CA ASN A 18 -19.70 3.29 10.07
C ASN A 18 -18.29 3.01 9.48
N LEU A 19 -17.29 3.83 9.83
CA LEU A 19 -15.88 3.60 9.49
C LEU A 19 -15.34 2.32 10.13
N VAL A 20 -15.73 2.04 11.38
CA VAL A 20 -15.34 0.83 12.12
C VAL A 20 -15.86 -0.43 11.42
N GLY A 21 -17.08 -0.39 10.87
CA GLY A 21 -17.66 -1.49 10.09
C GLY A 21 -16.88 -1.78 8.80
N LYS A 22 -16.43 -0.75 8.08
CA LYS A 22 -15.63 -0.91 6.86
C LYS A 22 -14.21 -1.41 7.14
N PHE A 23 -13.62 -0.97 8.26
CA PHE A 23 -12.29 -1.41 8.72
C PHE A 23 -12.28 -2.92 9.01
N THR A 24 -13.28 -3.41 9.75
CA THR A 24 -13.44 -4.85 10.00
C THR A 24 -13.72 -5.65 8.72
N GLN A 25 -14.34 -5.04 7.70
CA GLN A 25 -14.67 -5.72 6.44
C GLN A 25 -13.45 -5.86 5.51
N SER A 26 -12.55 -4.88 5.46
CA SER A 26 -11.28 -5.00 4.70
C SER A 26 -10.36 -6.06 5.33
N VAL A 27 -10.22 -6.05 6.66
CA VAL A 27 -9.49 -7.07 7.41
C VAL A 27 -10.13 -8.45 7.23
N ARG A 28 -11.46 -8.57 7.35
CA ARG A 28 -12.16 -9.85 7.09
C ARG A 28 -11.98 -10.33 5.66
N ARG A 29 -11.97 -9.45 4.64
CA ARG A 29 -11.75 -9.86 3.25
C ARG A 29 -10.34 -10.42 3.07
N ILE A 30 -9.32 -9.75 3.59
CA ILE A 30 -7.93 -10.23 3.54
C ILE A 30 -7.75 -11.54 4.32
N VAL A 31 -8.36 -11.66 5.50
CA VAL A 31 -8.31 -12.89 6.31
C VAL A 31 -9.10 -14.04 5.66
N GLN A 32 -10.16 -13.74 4.90
CA GLN A 32 -10.99 -14.75 4.23
C GLN A 32 -10.41 -15.20 2.89
N ASP A 33 -9.58 -14.37 2.26
CA ASP A 33 -8.75 -14.72 1.10
C ASP A 33 -7.53 -15.59 1.49
N VAL A 34 -7.19 -15.66 2.78
CA VAL A 34 -6.17 -16.55 3.37
C VAL A 34 -6.88 -17.78 3.94
N LYS A 35 -7.36 -18.67 3.07
CA LYS A 35 -7.73 -20.03 3.47
C LYS A 35 -6.54 -20.93 3.14
N ASP A 36 -5.97 -21.54 4.18
CA ASP A 36 -4.92 -22.56 4.07
C ASP A 36 -5.37 -23.67 3.12
N GLU A 37 -4.86 -23.66 1.90
CA GLU A 37 -4.82 -24.85 1.05
C GLU A 37 -3.45 -25.52 1.27
N GLY A 38 -3.23 -26.00 2.50
CA GLY A 38 -2.06 -26.78 2.88
C GLY A 38 -2.11 -28.16 2.23
N THR A 39 -1.66 -28.24 0.98
CA THR A 39 -1.33 -29.51 0.31
C THR A 39 0.17 -29.49 0.02
N ALA A 40 0.87 -30.58 0.30
CA ALA A 40 2.31 -30.70 0.01
C ALA A 40 2.57 -30.31 -1.45
N SER A 41 3.51 -29.39 -1.68
CA SER A 41 3.68 -28.76 -3.01
C SER A 41 4.30 -29.71 -4.04
N GLY A 42 4.89 -30.81 -3.58
CA GLY A 42 5.64 -31.76 -4.41
C GLY A 42 6.98 -31.23 -4.90
N LEU A 43 7.38 -30.02 -4.46
CA LEU A 43 8.66 -29.40 -4.80
C LEU A 43 9.82 -30.05 -4.05
N THR A 44 10.98 -30.05 -4.69
CA THR A 44 12.26 -30.43 -4.08
C THR A 44 12.65 -29.42 -3.01
N LYS A 45 13.56 -29.83 -2.10
CA LYS A 45 14.06 -28.94 -1.05
C LYS A 45 14.76 -27.72 -1.65
N GLU A 46 15.51 -27.91 -2.73
CA GLU A 46 16.23 -26.87 -3.45
C GLU A 46 15.26 -25.83 -4.05
N GLU A 47 14.16 -26.28 -4.68
CA GLU A 47 13.13 -25.39 -5.24
C GLU A 47 12.42 -24.57 -4.14
N LEU A 48 12.19 -25.18 -2.97
CA LEU A 48 11.59 -24.49 -1.83
C LEU A 48 12.54 -23.44 -1.22
N ILE A 49 13.84 -23.72 -1.18
CA ILE A 49 14.86 -22.76 -0.74
C ILE A 49 14.95 -21.60 -1.73
N GLU A 50 14.97 -21.88 -3.04
CA GLU A 50 14.98 -20.84 -4.07
C GLU A 50 13.73 -19.94 -3.96
N MET A 51 12.56 -20.54 -3.82
CA MET A 51 11.31 -19.79 -3.63
C MET A 51 11.34 -18.93 -2.36
N ASN A 52 11.90 -19.44 -1.26
CA ASN A 52 12.06 -18.69 -0.01
C ASN A 52 12.90 -17.43 -0.23
N GLU A 53 14.04 -17.57 -0.90
CA GLU A 53 14.94 -16.46 -1.21
C GLU A 53 14.27 -15.44 -2.13
N ARG A 54 13.52 -15.89 -3.15
CA ARG A 54 12.73 -15.01 -4.02
C ARG A 54 11.71 -14.19 -3.24
N PHE A 55 10.95 -14.82 -2.34
CA PHE A 55 9.98 -14.13 -1.50
C PHE A 55 10.63 -13.07 -0.61
N ARG A 56 11.79 -13.37 -0.03
CA ARG A 56 12.51 -12.42 0.83
C ARG A 56 13.06 -11.23 0.07
N ALA A 57 13.69 -11.46 -1.09
CA ALA A 57 14.20 -10.39 -1.93
C ALA A 57 13.08 -9.42 -2.36
N VAL A 58 11.94 -9.99 -2.78
CA VAL A 58 10.76 -9.21 -3.17
C VAL A 58 10.17 -8.45 -1.99
N ARG A 59 10.10 -9.08 -0.81
CA ARG A 59 9.59 -8.47 0.42
C ARG A 59 10.37 -7.20 0.77
N VAL A 60 11.70 -7.28 0.86
CA VAL A 60 12.56 -6.15 1.22
C VAL A 60 12.30 -4.96 0.29
N ARG A 61 12.31 -5.20 -1.02
CA ARG A 61 12.10 -4.15 -2.01
C ARG A 61 10.69 -3.55 -1.96
N LEU A 62 9.68 -4.39 -1.70
CA LEU A 62 8.30 -3.94 -1.57
C LEU A 62 8.11 -3.10 -0.30
N GLU A 63 8.74 -3.50 0.82
CA GLU A 63 8.76 -2.75 2.08
C GLU A 63 9.38 -1.37 1.89
N GLU A 64 10.51 -1.25 1.18
CA GLU A 64 11.13 0.04 0.87
C GLU A 64 10.19 0.97 0.07
N SER A 65 9.57 0.44 -1.00
CA SER A 65 8.62 1.22 -1.82
C SER A 65 7.38 1.62 -1.02
N TYR A 66 6.89 0.71 -0.18
CA TYR A 66 5.78 0.96 0.73
C TYR A 66 6.11 2.07 1.72
N ASP A 67 7.28 2.04 2.34
CA ASP A 67 7.75 3.06 3.28
C ASP A 67 7.89 4.43 2.63
N ILE A 68 8.42 4.50 1.40
CA ILE A 68 8.52 5.76 0.65
C ILE A 68 7.11 6.34 0.39
N ALA A 69 6.17 5.52 -0.08
CA ALA A 69 4.79 5.95 -0.32
C ALA A 69 4.11 6.40 0.98
N LYS A 70 4.26 5.61 2.06
CA LYS A 70 3.73 5.89 3.41
C LYS A 70 4.26 7.21 3.95
N LYS A 71 5.58 7.40 4.01
CA LYS A 71 6.23 8.62 4.50
C LYS A 71 5.78 9.85 3.72
N SER A 72 5.65 9.74 2.40
CA SER A 72 5.20 10.83 1.53
C SER A 72 3.75 11.23 1.83
N LEU A 73 2.83 10.27 1.97
CA LEU A 73 1.43 10.54 2.28
C LEU A 73 1.23 11.05 3.72
N VAL A 74 1.96 10.52 4.70
CA VAL A 74 1.96 11.05 6.08
C VAL A 74 2.51 12.47 6.12
N GLY A 75 3.63 12.73 5.42
CA GLY A 75 4.22 14.06 5.30
C GLY A 75 3.29 15.08 4.64
N LEU A 76 2.51 14.68 3.63
CA LEU A 76 1.46 15.51 3.05
C LEU A 76 0.44 15.98 4.10
N MET A 77 0.04 15.10 5.01
CA MET A 77 -0.96 15.43 6.04
C MET A 77 -0.40 16.31 7.14
N ALA A 78 0.84 16.06 7.57
CA ALA A 78 1.54 16.94 8.50
C ALA A 78 1.61 18.37 7.93
N LYS A 79 2.13 18.52 6.70
CA LYS A 79 2.23 19.82 6.00
C LYS A 79 0.87 20.47 5.79
N TYR A 80 -0.17 19.68 5.49
CA TYR A 80 -1.53 20.21 5.35
C TYR A 80 -2.08 20.74 6.68
N GLY A 81 -1.84 20.02 7.78
CA GLY A 81 -2.18 20.42 9.13
C GLY A 81 -1.53 21.77 9.49
N GLU A 82 -0.22 21.88 9.30
CA GLU A 82 0.56 23.09 9.53
C GLU A 82 0.07 24.27 8.68
N SER A 83 -0.27 24.03 7.41
CA SER A 83 -0.75 25.07 6.49
C SER A 83 -2.01 25.80 6.95
N LYS A 84 -2.79 25.21 7.88
CA LYS A 84 -4.01 25.83 8.42
C LYS A 84 -3.72 27.10 9.21
N SER A 85 -2.50 27.25 9.73
CA SER A 85 -2.05 28.47 10.42
C SER A 85 -1.79 29.64 9.46
N THR A 86 -1.56 29.38 8.17
CA THR A 86 -1.33 30.42 7.16
C THR A 86 -2.63 31.15 6.81
N ARG A 87 -2.77 32.40 7.28
CA ARG A 87 -3.94 33.25 7.00
C ARG A 87 -4.04 33.71 5.54
N ASN A 88 -2.91 33.98 4.90
CA ASN A 88 -2.87 34.46 3.51
C ASN A 88 -3.21 33.30 2.55
N VAL A 89 -4.33 33.45 1.83
CA VAL A 89 -4.86 32.41 0.93
C VAL A 89 -3.92 32.14 -0.25
N PHE A 90 -3.24 33.15 -0.79
CA PHE A 90 -2.29 32.98 -1.90
C PHE A 90 -1.03 32.22 -1.46
N GLN A 91 -0.51 32.55 -0.28
CA GLN A 91 0.62 31.81 0.31
C GLN A 91 0.24 30.37 0.60
N ARG A 92 -0.93 30.16 1.23
CA ARG A 92 -1.43 28.82 1.53
C ARG A 92 -1.68 28.02 0.26
N TYR A 93 -2.25 28.62 -0.78
CA TYR A 93 -2.41 27.98 -2.09
C TYR A 93 -1.07 27.49 -2.67
N THR A 94 -0.02 28.30 -2.56
CA THR A 94 1.33 27.89 -2.98
C THR A 94 1.82 26.69 -2.16
N LEU A 95 1.64 26.69 -0.84
CA LEU A 95 1.99 25.55 0.01
C LEU A 95 1.25 24.28 -0.40
N LEU A 96 -0.07 24.36 -0.64
CA LEU A 96 -0.89 23.20 -1.07
C LEU A 96 -0.37 22.60 -2.39
N LYS A 97 0.02 23.45 -3.35
CA LYS A 97 0.63 23.00 -4.59
C LYS A 97 1.96 22.30 -4.36
N VAL A 98 2.82 22.84 -3.49
CA VAL A 98 4.15 22.27 -3.21
C VAL A 98 4.02 20.89 -2.59
N MET A 99 3.22 20.74 -1.53
CA MET A 99 3.05 19.44 -0.86
C MET A 99 2.43 18.38 -1.78
N ILE A 100 1.44 18.74 -2.62
CA ILE A 100 0.90 17.80 -3.61
C ILE A 100 1.96 17.43 -4.65
N LYS A 101 2.75 18.40 -5.13
CA LYS A 101 3.83 18.15 -6.09
C LYS A 101 4.88 17.18 -5.57
N GLU A 102 5.25 17.27 -4.29
CA GLU A 102 6.20 16.34 -3.66
C GLU A 102 5.70 14.90 -3.71
N VAL A 103 4.42 14.67 -3.41
CA VAL A 103 3.81 13.33 -3.42
C VAL A 103 3.70 12.79 -4.84
N ILE A 104 3.13 13.56 -5.77
CA ILE A 104 2.94 13.08 -7.15
C ILE A 104 4.26 12.91 -7.91
N ARG A 105 5.37 13.48 -7.40
CA ARG A 105 6.70 13.27 -7.96
C ARG A 105 7.08 11.78 -7.95
N LEU A 106 6.62 11.05 -6.94
CA LEU A 106 6.81 9.60 -6.85
C LEU A 106 6.21 8.82 -8.04
N GLU A 107 5.18 9.36 -8.70
CA GLU A 107 4.58 8.79 -9.92
C GLU A 107 5.21 9.31 -11.22
N THR A 108 6.16 10.23 -11.13
CA THR A 108 6.92 10.72 -12.28
C THR A 108 8.34 10.16 -12.29
N GLN A 109 8.84 9.75 -11.13
CA GLN A 109 10.13 9.08 -10.97
C GLN A 109 9.91 7.57 -10.95
N TYR A 110 9.77 6.96 -12.13
CA TYR A 110 9.39 5.55 -12.33
C TYR A 110 10.23 4.54 -11.53
N TRP A 111 11.47 4.89 -11.15
CA TRP A 111 12.37 4.07 -10.33
C TRP A 111 12.10 4.13 -8.83
N THR A 112 11.34 5.11 -8.33
CA THR A 112 11.19 5.35 -6.88
C THR A 112 10.20 4.39 -6.22
N LEU A 113 9.24 3.87 -6.98
CA LEU A 113 8.18 3.01 -6.48
C LEU A 113 8.00 1.82 -7.42
N VAL A 114 7.98 0.60 -6.91
CA VAL A 114 7.83 -0.62 -7.72
C VAL A 114 6.48 -0.72 -8.45
N GLU A 115 6.50 -1.26 -9.65
CA GLU A 115 5.27 -1.62 -10.36
C GLU A 115 4.83 -3.03 -9.96
N ILE A 116 3.53 -3.19 -9.72
CA ILE A 116 2.92 -4.45 -9.33
C ILE A 116 1.71 -4.76 -10.21
N PRO A 117 1.48 -6.05 -10.53
CA PRO A 117 0.32 -6.44 -11.32
C PRO A 117 -0.98 -6.20 -10.55
N ARG A 118 -2.08 -6.08 -11.28
CA ARG A 118 -3.43 -6.15 -10.70
C ARG A 118 -3.84 -7.62 -10.57
N GLN A 119 -4.27 -8.03 -9.37
CA GLN A 119 -4.80 -9.37 -9.15
C GLN A 119 -6.04 -9.62 -10.02
N GLU A 120 -6.05 -10.74 -10.72
CA GLU A 120 -7.17 -11.16 -11.57
C GLU A 120 -8.26 -11.84 -10.72
N LYS A 121 -9.53 -11.75 -11.15
CA LYS A 121 -10.67 -12.19 -10.32
C LYS A 121 -10.64 -13.68 -9.95
N GLN A 122 -10.02 -14.51 -10.79
CA GLN A 122 -9.93 -15.96 -10.61
C GLN A 122 -8.52 -16.40 -10.16
N GLU A 123 -7.60 -15.45 -9.95
CA GLU A 123 -6.22 -15.75 -9.57
C GLU A 123 -6.11 -16.02 -8.07
N THR A 124 -5.59 -17.19 -7.72
CA THR A 124 -5.32 -17.56 -6.33
C THR A 124 -4.26 -16.64 -5.73
N VAL A 125 -4.25 -16.52 -4.39
CA VAL A 125 -3.29 -15.67 -3.69
C VAL A 125 -1.84 -16.08 -4.00
N PRO A 126 -1.44 -17.37 -3.93
CA PRO A 126 -0.08 -17.78 -4.27
C PRO A 126 0.32 -17.45 -5.72
N ALA A 127 -0.59 -17.66 -6.68
CA ALA A 127 -0.33 -17.34 -8.09
C ALA A 127 -0.10 -15.83 -8.29
N PHE A 128 -0.91 -14.99 -7.65
CA PHE A 128 -0.75 -13.55 -7.67
C PHE A 128 0.58 -13.09 -7.07
N VAL A 129 0.97 -13.64 -5.91
CA VAL A 129 2.24 -13.31 -5.26
C VAL A 129 3.43 -13.71 -6.14
N LEU A 130 3.42 -14.91 -6.72
CA LEU A 130 4.48 -15.37 -7.63
C LEU A 130 4.57 -14.51 -8.90
N ARG A 131 3.44 -14.06 -9.45
CA ARG A 131 3.42 -13.14 -10.59
C ARG A 131 3.99 -11.78 -10.23
N ALA A 132 3.67 -11.25 -9.05
CA ALA A 132 4.26 -10.02 -8.53
C ALA A 132 5.78 -10.16 -8.36
N CYS A 133 6.26 -11.28 -7.80
CA CYS A 133 7.69 -11.58 -7.68
C CYS A 133 8.38 -11.54 -9.04
N THR A 134 7.83 -12.25 -10.03
CA THR A 134 8.37 -12.33 -11.39
C THR A 134 8.48 -10.96 -12.06
N ILE A 135 7.48 -10.08 -11.88
CA ILE A 135 7.52 -8.71 -12.43
C ILE A 135 8.56 -7.86 -11.72
N MET A 136 8.66 -7.97 -10.39
CA MET A 136 9.65 -7.23 -9.63
C MET A 136 11.07 -7.66 -10.01
N GLU A 137 11.37 -8.95 -10.11
CA GLU A 137 12.66 -9.47 -10.56
C GLU A 137 13.07 -8.92 -11.94
N LYS A 138 12.14 -8.85 -12.90
CA LYS A 138 12.40 -8.29 -14.24
C LYS A 138 12.69 -6.79 -14.23
N THR A 139 12.07 -6.04 -13.33
CA THR A 139 12.21 -4.58 -13.23
C THR A 139 13.40 -4.13 -12.37
N GLN A 140 14.19 -5.07 -11.83
CA GLN A 140 15.31 -4.81 -10.91
C GLN A 140 16.46 -3.99 -11.52
N LYS A 141 16.56 -3.86 -12.86
CA LYS A 141 17.79 -3.38 -13.52
C LYS A 141 18.01 -1.86 -13.59
N SER A 142 17.06 -1.00 -13.20
CA SER A 142 17.11 0.41 -13.66
C SER A 142 17.45 1.49 -12.61
N GLY A 143 17.69 1.19 -11.33
CA GLY A 143 17.83 2.31 -10.39
C GLY A 143 18.26 2.02 -8.95
N GLU A 144 18.90 0.88 -8.65
CA GLU A 144 19.57 0.76 -7.36
C GLU A 144 20.69 1.81 -7.32
N GLY A 145 20.49 2.85 -6.49
CA GLY A 145 21.55 3.78 -6.14
C GLY A 145 22.76 3.01 -5.61
N VAL A 146 23.96 3.56 -5.78
CA VAL A 146 25.24 2.94 -5.43
C VAL A 146 25.20 2.42 -3.99
N LYS A 147 24.89 1.13 -3.81
CA LYS A 147 25.05 0.45 -2.54
C LYS A 147 26.56 0.45 -2.25
N THR A 148 26.95 0.98 -1.10
CA THR A 148 28.34 0.93 -0.65
C THR A 148 28.79 -0.52 -0.56
N ALA A 149 30.03 -0.82 -0.93
CA ALA A 149 30.57 -2.20 -0.88
C ALA A 149 30.32 -2.90 0.47
N ALA A 150 30.37 -2.15 1.58
CA ALA A 150 30.04 -2.65 2.92
C ALA A 150 28.59 -3.16 3.07
N LYS A 151 27.62 -2.50 2.44
CA LYS A 151 26.21 -2.92 2.49
C LYS A 151 25.96 -4.16 1.64
N LEU A 152 26.65 -4.28 0.51
CA LEU A 152 26.59 -5.47 -0.34
C LEU A 152 27.18 -6.68 0.37
N ALA A 153 28.31 -6.52 1.05
CA ALA A 153 28.93 -7.58 1.84
C ALA A 153 28.04 -8.02 3.02
N GLU A 154 27.42 -7.08 3.74
CA GLU A 154 26.48 -7.39 4.83
C GLU A 154 25.21 -8.10 4.32
N GLU A 155 24.68 -7.70 3.16
CA GLU A 155 23.54 -8.38 2.51
C GLU A 155 23.90 -9.82 2.11
N GLU A 156 25.13 -10.02 1.61
CA GLU A 156 25.63 -11.33 1.19
C GLU A 156 25.89 -12.27 2.37
N GLU A 157 26.45 -11.76 3.47
CA GLU A 157 26.64 -12.52 4.71
C GLU A 157 25.30 -12.96 5.31
N LYS A 158 24.33 -12.04 5.44
CA LYS A 158 22.97 -12.36 5.89
C LYS A 158 22.27 -13.35 4.97
N LYS A 159 22.56 -13.32 3.67
CA LYS A 159 22.04 -14.30 2.71
C LYS A 159 22.65 -15.67 2.95
N LYS A 160 23.97 -15.74 3.18
CA LYS A 160 24.69 -16.98 3.45
C LYS A 160 24.21 -17.66 4.74
N GLU A 161 24.14 -16.92 5.85
CA GLU A 161 23.62 -17.44 7.14
C GLU A 161 22.21 -18.00 7.00
N ARG A 162 21.38 -17.35 6.18
CA ARG A 162 20.00 -17.78 5.95
C ARG A 162 19.92 -19.05 5.13
N LEU A 163 20.76 -19.17 4.09
CA LEU A 163 20.84 -20.37 3.27
C LEU A 163 21.30 -21.56 4.11
N GLU A 164 22.31 -21.37 4.97
CA GLU A 164 22.78 -22.40 5.91
C GLU A 164 21.63 -22.86 6.84
N ARG A 165 20.90 -21.92 7.46
CA ARG A 165 19.71 -22.25 8.27
C ARG A 165 18.66 -23.05 7.50
N LEU A 166 18.38 -22.67 6.26
CA LEU A 166 17.39 -23.36 5.41
C LEU A 166 17.87 -24.76 5.00
N GLN A 167 19.17 -24.98 4.85
CA GLN A 167 19.74 -26.30 4.59
C GLN A 167 19.55 -27.25 5.78
N ASP A 168 19.50 -26.75 7.01
CA ASP A 168 19.26 -27.58 8.20
C ASP A 168 17.76 -27.87 8.44
N MET A 169 16.86 -27.16 7.77
CA MET A 169 15.41 -27.35 7.90
C MET A 169 14.89 -28.54 7.08
N THR A 170 13.76 -29.10 7.50
CA THR A 170 13.03 -30.10 6.71
C THR A 170 12.22 -29.44 5.59
N THR A 171 11.94 -30.18 4.51
CA THR A 171 11.09 -29.73 3.39
C THR A 171 9.76 -29.14 3.89
N ALA A 172 9.09 -29.82 4.82
CA ALA A 172 7.81 -29.37 5.39
C ALA A 172 7.93 -28.05 6.17
N GLN A 173 9.06 -27.82 6.87
CA GLN A 173 9.29 -26.56 7.57
C GLN A 173 9.50 -25.39 6.59
N ILE A 174 10.23 -25.62 5.50
CA ILE A 174 10.46 -24.59 4.45
C ILE A 174 9.16 -24.30 3.71
N GLU A 175 8.34 -25.32 3.41
CA GLU A 175 7.01 -25.15 2.84
C GLU A 175 6.12 -24.28 3.73
N ALA A 176 6.07 -24.58 5.04
CA ALA A 176 5.30 -23.79 5.99
C ALA A 176 5.78 -22.32 6.05
N GLU A 177 7.09 -22.10 6.06
CA GLU A 177 7.67 -20.74 6.02
C GLU A 177 7.30 -20.00 4.72
N ASN A 178 7.34 -20.69 3.57
CA ASN A 178 6.97 -20.14 2.27
C ASN A 178 5.48 -19.80 2.18
N THR A 179 4.60 -20.63 2.74
CA THR A 179 3.16 -20.35 2.85
C THR A 179 2.92 -19.10 3.70
N GLN A 180 3.58 -19.01 4.86
CA GLN A 180 3.49 -17.82 5.70
C GLN A 180 3.98 -16.56 4.97
N MET A 181 5.13 -16.64 4.29
CA MET A 181 5.67 -15.53 3.52
C MET A 181 4.77 -15.13 2.35
N THR A 182 4.13 -16.10 1.69
CA THR A 182 3.14 -15.82 0.64
C THR A 182 1.99 -14.97 1.19
N ASN A 183 1.46 -15.35 2.36
CA ASN A 183 0.39 -14.59 3.01
C ASN A 183 0.85 -13.19 3.44
N ASP A 184 2.05 -13.07 4.00
CA ASP A 184 2.62 -11.77 4.40
C ASP A 184 2.85 -10.84 3.20
N LEU A 185 3.46 -11.38 2.14
CA LEU A 185 3.65 -10.66 0.88
C LEU A 185 2.33 -10.23 0.27
N TYR A 186 1.30 -11.09 0.29
CA TYR A 186 -0.02 -10.73 -0.18
C TYR A 186 -0.56 -9.50 0.56
N ARG A 187 -0.52 -9.51 1.91
CA ARG A 187 -0.97 -8.37 2.73
C ARG A 187 -0.19 -7.09 2.40
N LEU A 188 1.13 -7.19 2.30
CA LEU A 188 2.00 -6.05 1.96
C LEU A 188 1.71 -5.52 0.55
N LEU A 189 1.52 -6.39 -0.44
CA LEU A 189 1.13 -6.03 -1.80
C LEU A 189 -0.19 -5.25 -1.80
N LYS A 190 -1.19 -5.69 -1.03
CA LYS A 190 -2.49 -4.99 -0.92
C LYS A 190 -2.34 -3.60 -0.31
N LYS A 191 -1.61 -3.47 0.81
CA LYS A 191 -1.33 -2.19 1.45
C LYS A 191 -0.62 -1.22 0.51
N TYR A 192 0.46 -1.69 -0.13
CA TYR A 192 1.21 -0.91 -1.10
C TYR A 192 0.36 -0.50 -2.31
N THR A 193 -0.43 -1.42 -2.86
CA THR A 193 -1.37 -1.12 -3.96
C THR A 193 -2.32 0.02 -3.60
N GLY A 194 -2.87 0.00 -2.38
CA GLY A 194 -3.78 1.03 -1.88
C GLY A 194 -3.11 2.41 -1.89
N LEU A 195 -1.91 2.52 -1.29
CA LEU A 195 -1.16 3.77 -1.27
C LEU A 195 -0.77 4.24 -2.68
N ARG A 196 -0.30 3.32 -3.53
CA ARG A 196 0.06 3.63 -4.92
C ARG A 196 -1.13 4.21 -5.68
N ASN A 197 -2.31 3.62 -5.54
CA ASN A 197 -3.53 4.10 -6.19
C ASN A 197 -3.94 5.50 -5.71
N LEU A 198 -3.75 5.81 -4.43
CA LEU A 198 -3.98 7.17 -3.90
C LEU A 198 -3.06 8.19 -4.57
N ILE A 199 -1.77 7.87 -4.71
CA ILE A 199 -0.80 8.75 -5.36
C ILE A 199 -1.14 8.93 -6.86
N ARG A 200 -1.50 7.84 -7.57
CA ARG A 200 -1.94 7.90 -8.98
C ARG A 200 -3.16 8.79 -9.16
N LYS A 201 -4.17 8.62 -8.29
CA LYS A 201 -5.40 9.43 -8.32
C LYS A 201 -5.09 10.89 -8.03
N LEU A 202 -4.29 11.17 -7.00
CA LEU A 202 -3.83 12.53 -6.65
C LEU A 202 -3.12 13.20 -7.83
N LYS A 203 -2.23 12.48 -8.53
CA LYS A 203 -1.55 12.99 -9.75
C LYS A 203 -2.56 13.35 -10.83
N SER A 204 -3.47 12.44 -11.16
CA SER A 204 -4.49 12.65 -12.19
C SER A 204 -5.36 13.87 -11.89
N GLU A 205 -5.92 13.93 -10.68
CA GLU A 205 -6.81 15.01 -10.26
C GLU A 205 -6.06 16.35 -10.09
N TYR A 206 -4.81 16.33 -9.63
CA TYR A 206 -3.97 17.52 -9.57
C TYR A 206 -3.66 18.08 -10.97
N VAL A 207 -3.37 17.21 -11.95
CA VAL A 207 -3.15 17.62 -13.34
C VAL A 207 -4.43 18.22 -13.92
N SER A 208 -5.58 17.55 -13.74
CA SER A 208 -6.89 18.06 -14.15
C SER A 208 -7.22 19.43 -13.52
N SER A 209 -6.86 19.63 -12.25
CA SER A 209 -7.09 20.90 -11.55
C SER A 209 -6.42 22.11 -12.20
N LYS A 210 -5.39 21.90 -13.05
CA LYS A 210 -4.65 23.00 -13.70
C LYS A 210 -5.50 23.84 -14.65
N MET A 211 -6.63 23.31 -15.12
CA MET A 211 -7.55 24.05 -15.99
C MET A 211 -8.33 25.15 -15.26
N TYR A 212 -8.36 25.11 -13.92
CA TYR A 212 -9.12 26.06 -13.12
C TYR A 212 -8.28 27.25 -12.65
N PRO A 213 -8.87 28.47 -12.59
CA PRO A 213 -8.25 29.64 -11.96
C PRO A 213 -7.94 29.42 -10.47
N ILE A 214 -7.12 30.31 -9.89
CA ILE A 214 -6.58 30.16 -8.52
C ILE A 214 -7.67 29.90 -7.47
N PHE A 215 -8.77 30.66 -7.49
CA PHE A 215 -9.80 30.56 -6.44
C PHE A 215 -10.56 29.23 -6.43
N PRO A 216 -11.17 28.76 -7.54
CA PRO A 216 -11.76 27.41 -7.58
C PRO A 216 -10.72 26.32 -7.33
N ARG A 217 -9.51 26.49 -7.90
CA ARG A 217 -8.45 25.50 -7.78
C ARG A 217 -7.98 25.35 -6.33
N TYR A 218 -7.91 26.42 -5.55
CA TYR A 218 -7.55 26.35 -4.14
C TYR A 218 -8.49 25.41 -3.35
N THR A 219 -9.79 25.51 -3.59
CA THR A 219 -10.79 24.60 -3.00
C THR A 219 -10.55 23.16 -3.45
N ILE A 220 -10.35 22.94 -4.75
CA ILE A 220 -10.03 21.62 -5.30
C ILE A 220 -8.80 21.03 -4.59
N LEU A 221 -7.68 21.77 -4.51
CA LEU A 221 -6.45 21.26 -3.89
C LEU A 221 -6.65 20.87 -2.41
N LYS A 222 -7.45 21.62 -1.66
CA LYS A 222 -7.79 21.25 -0.28
C LYS A 222 -8.58 19.94 -0.24
N ASP A 223 -9.55 19.78 -1.13
CA ASP A 223 -10.43 18.62 -1.14
C ASP A 223 -9.70 17.37 -1.62
N LEU A 224 -8.74 17.49 -2.55
CA LEU A 224 -7.84 16.40 -2.93
C LEU A 224 -7.07 15.86 -1.72
N ILE A 225 -6.51 16.74 -0.89
CA ILE A 225 -5.74 16.35 0.28
C ILE A 225 -6.66 15.70 1.33
N LYS A 226 -7.82 16.30 1.61
CA LYS A 226 -8.81 15.73 2.53
C LYS A 226 -9.34 14.38 2.05
N ALA A 227 -9.54 14.19 0.75
CA ALA A 227 -9.99 12.92 0.19
C ALA A 227 -9.01 11.79 0.50
N ILE A 228 -7.71 12.06 0.49
CA ILE A 228 -6.69 11.11 0.94
C ILE A 228 -6.79 10.88 2.46
N MET A 229 -6.93 11.94 3.26
CA MET A 229 -7.05 11.83 4.73
C MET A 229 -8.20 10.93 5.18
N HIS A 230 -9.30 10.91 4.42
CA HIS A 230 -10.47 10.11 4.74
C HIS A 230 -10.51 8.77 4.00
N HIS A 231 -9.47 8.44 3.22
CA HIS A 231 -9.43 7.20 2.47
C HIS A 231 -9.08 6.02 3.39
N PRO A 232 -9.79 4.88 3.30
CA PRO A 232 -9.54 3.72 4.16
C PRO A 232 -8.09 3.23 4.07
N ASP A 233 -7.53 3.10 2.87
CA ASP A 233 -6.15 2.65 2.67
C ASP A 233 -5.11 3.57 3.32
N TYR A 234 -5.41 4.88 3.48
CA TYR A 234 -4.53 5.80 4.20
C TYR A 234 -4.73 5.70 5.71
N MET A 235 -5.98 5.60 6.17
CA MET A 235 -6.32 5.47 7.59
C MET A 235 -5.74 4.20 8.22
N GLU A 236 -5.75 3.08 7.50
CA GLU A 236 -5.12 1.83 7.94
C GLU A 236 -3.63 2.04 8.27
N VAL A 237 -2.94 2.80 7.43
CA VAL A 237 -1.51 3.09 7.59
C VAL A 237 -1.22 4.07 8.72
N CYS A 238 -2.14 5.00 9.01
CA CYS A 238 -2.01 5.91 10.16
C CYS A 238 -2.11 5.16 11.50
N HIS A 239 -2.92 4.10 11.55
CA HIS A 239 -3.10 3.31 12.76
C HIS A 239 -1.88 2.43 13.08
N GLU A 240 -1.01 2.17 12.10
CA GLU A 240 0.27 1.48 12.31
C GLU A 240 1.36 2.38 12.94
N VAL A 241 1.18 3.71 12.92
CA VAL A 241 2.17 4.70 13.40
C VAL A 241 1.87 5.14 14.84
N ALA A 242 0.71 4.80 15.39
CA ALA A 242 0.39 5.06 16.79
C ALA A 242 1.02 3.96 17.67
N PRO A 243 2.05 4.25 18.47
CA PRO A 243 2.40 3.37 19.57
C PRO A 243 1.20 3.39 20.55
N VAL A 244 0.83 2.20 21.04
CA VAL A 244 0.09 2.09 22.31
C VAL A 244 1.00 2.59 23.42
#